data_AF-A0A2D5N514-F1
#
_entry.id   AF-A0A2D5N514-F1
#
_cell.length_a   1.000
_cell.length_b   1.000
_cell.length_c   1.000
_cell.angle_alpha   90.00
_cell.angle_beta   90.00
_cell.angle_gamma   90.00
#
_symmetry.space_group_name_H-M   'P 1'
#
loop_
_entity.id
_entity.type
_entity.pdbx_description
1 polymer ?
#
loop_
_entity_poly.entity_id
_entity_poly.type
_entity_poly.pdbx_seq_one_letter_code
_entity_poly.pdbx_strand_id
1 'polypeptide(L)'
;MGRIKKNILFFLFSHIIIGQTLTTSLTQNIPVDENNVEIQNFLLSGYGASTTYKVSLSASTTLASTFSLLTTTGLTRDTGYTSWTNVSSVNFTGTPSNIQNGLNSIVFNTTTVVDGEIIFNIVVTEQVANTFYNPDNGHIYKFVAGAIRIADARAAALASTYNGEPGYLVNITSDDEQNFIWNKTTAQNIWTGLSDKDVEGEWAWMDGPEAGEIIYVGATPTGTASGSSYIKWCSNEPNDFNIGEDYMVTAW
;
A
#
# COMPACT_ATOMS: atom_id res chain seq x y z
N MET A 1 9.39 40.54 18.80
CA MET A 1 10.42 39.75 18.08
C MET A 1 9.66 38.84 17.14
N GLY A 2 9.69 39.14 15.83
CA GLY A 2 8.79 38.54 14.85
C GLY A 2 9.04 37.04 14.67
N ARG A 3 8.02 36.22 14.86
CA ARG A 3 8.05 34.77 14.56
C ARG A 3 8.25 34.63 13.05
N ILE A 4 9.46 34.27 12.64
CA ILE A 4 9.78 33.93 11.26
C ILE A 4 9.01 32.65 10.93
N LYS A 5 7.93 32.77 10.15
CA LYS A 5 7.18 31.64 9.59
C LYS A 5 7.96 31.14 8.37
N LYS A 6 8.51 29.93 8.44
CA LYS A 6 9.30 29.31 7.38
C LYS A 6 8.80 27.89 7.10
N ASN A 7 9.07 27.43 5.88
CA ASN A 7 8.11 26.80 4.96
C ASN A 7 8.11 25.27 5.05
N ILE A 8 6.99 24.65 4.66
CA ILE A 8 6.87 23.20 4.40
C ILE A 8 6.34 23.05 2.97
N LEU A 9 7.00 22.22 2.16
CA LEU A 9 6.58 21.89 0.80
C LEU A 9 5.69 20.64 0.85
N PHE A 10 4.63 20.62 0.05
CA PHE A 10 3.66 19.53 -0.01
C PHE A 10 3.64 19.09 -1.47
N PHE A 11 3.51 17.80 -1.75
CA PHE A 11 3.33 17.28 -3.11
C PHE A 11 2.11 16.37 -3.10
N LEU A 12 1.13 16.68 -3.95
CA LEU A 12 -0.06 15.86 -4.15
C LEU A 12 -0.04 15.28 -5.57
N PHE A 13 0.01 13.95 -5.70
CA PHE A 13 -0.20 13.25 -6.97
C PHE A 13 -1.66 12.78 -7.06
N SER A 14 -2.47 13.40 -7.92
CA SER A 14 -3.80 12.89 -8.27
C SER A 14 -3.74 12.15 -9.61
N HIS A 15 -4.12 10.88 -9.64
CA HIS A 15 -4.32 10.15 -10.90
C HIS A 15 -5.54 10.72 -11.65
N ILE A 16 -5.34 11.13 -12.90
CA ILE A 16 -6.42 11.63 -13.77
C ILE A 16 -7.06 10.42 -14.46
N ILE A 17 -8.20 9.97 -13.95
CA ILE A 17 -9.15 9.18 -14.75
C ILE A 17 -10.14 10.19 -15.34
N ILE A 18 -10.29 10.19 -16.67
CA ILE A 18 -10.97 11.22 -17.48
C ILE A 18 -12.22 11.78 -16.78
N GLY A 19 -12.15 13.04 -16.34
CA GLY A 19 -13.27 13.78 -15.75
C GLY A 19 -13.30 13.89 -14.22
N GLN A 20 -12.48 13.14 -13.47
CA GLN A 20 -12.36 13.25 -12.01
C GLN A 20 -11.17 14.12 -11.61
N THR A 21 -11.36 15.03 -10.64
CA THR A 21 -10.29 15.89 -10.11
C THR A 21 -10.39 16.04 -8.61
N LEU A 22 -9.27 15.86 -7.91
CA LEU A 22 -9.07 16.27 -6.53
C LEU A 22 -8.24 17.55 -6.53
N THR A 23 -8.83 18.68 -6.15
CA THR A 23 -8.13 19.98 -6.17
C THR A 23 -7.91 20.50 -4.75
N THR A 24 -6.68 20.92 -4.48
CA THR A 24 -6.24 21.70 -3.30
C THR A 24 -5.00 22.50 -3.72
N SER A 25 -4.45 23.35 -2.85
CA SER A 25 -3.11 23.89 -3.10
C SER A 25 -2.09 22.77 -3.09
N LEU A 26 -1.29 22.66 -4.15
CA LEU A 26 -0.22 21.67 -4.23
C LEU A 26 0.78 21.85 -3.10
N THR A 27 1.02 23.10 -2.66
CA THR A 27 1.96 23.46 -1.59
C THR A 27 1.30 24.37 -0.56
N GLN A 28 1.52 24.10 0.73
CA GLN A 28 1.02 24.95 1.81
C GLN A 28 2.06 25.12 2.92
N ASN A 29 2.22 26.34 3.40
CA ASN A 29 2.94 26.61 4.63
C ASN A 29 2.05 26.36 5.85
N ILE A 30 2.56 25.54 6.77
CA ILE A 30 1.94 25.27 8.07
C ILE A 30 2.90 25.61 9.23
N PRO A 31 2.41 26.01 10.42
CA PRO A 31 3.24 26.21 11.60
C PRO A 31 4.08 24.99 11.98
N VAL A 32 5.25 25.23 12.60
CA VAL A 32 6.12 24.20 13.20
C VAL A 32 5.87 24.11 14.70
N ASP A 33 6.07 22.93 15.29
CA ASP A 33 5.87 22.66 16.72
C ASP A 33 4.44 22.99 17.21
N GLU A 34 3.45 22.74 16.38
CA GLU A 34 2.04 22.92 16.71
C GLU A 34 1.25 21.62 16.49
N ASN A 35 0.25 21.39 17.34
CA ASN A 35 -0.68 20.26 17.25
C ASN A 35 -1.98 20.67 16.58
N ASN A 36 -2.63 19.71 15.92
CA ASN A 36 -3.91 19.90 15.24
C ASN A 36 -3.91 21.05 14.22
N VAL A 37 -2.84 21.14 13.44
CA VAL A 37 -2.67 22.16 12.41
C VAL A 37 -3.57 21.84 11.21
N GLU A 38 -4.48 22.76 10.91
CA GLU A 38 -5.39 22.66 9.76
C GLU A 38 -4.66 22.95 8.44
N ILE A 39 -5.10 22.25 7.38
CA ILE A 39 -4.65 22.47 6.00
C ILE A 39 -5.78 22.99 5.13
N GLN A 40 -5.43 23.44 3.92
CA GLN A 40 -6.42 23.91 2.96
C GLN A 40 -7.40 22.80 2.57
N ASN A 41 -8.65 23.21 2.33
CA ASN A 41 -9.70 22.31 1.92
C ASN A 41 -9.43 21.70 0.54
N PHE A 42 -9.86 20.45 0.42
CA PHE A 42 -9.97 19.68 -0.80
C PHE A 42 -11.35 19.84 -1.41
N LEU A 43 -11.38 19.77 -2.74
CA LEU A 43 -12.59 19.67 -3.54
C LEU A 43 -12.51 18.43 -4.44
N LEU A 44 -13.49 17.54 -4.31
CA LEU A 44 -13.68 16.38 -5.17
C LEU A 44 -14.70 16.75 -6.25
N SER A 45 -14.28 16.77 -7.52
CA SER A 45 -15.14 17.06 -8.66
C SER A 45 -15.14 15.92 -9.68
N GLY A 46 -16.29 15.67 -10.30
CA GLY A 46 -16.45 14.63 -11.33
C GLY A 46 -16.57 13.19 -10.82
N TYR A 47 -16.55 12.99 -9.49
CA TYR A 47 -16.79 11.70 -8.86
C TYR A 47 -18.28 11.37 -8.83
N GLY A 48 -18.64 10.11 -9.08
CA GLY A 48 -20.03 9.65 -9.04
C GLY A 48 -20.59 9.74 -7.62
N ALA A 49 -21.64 10.56 -7.41
CA ALA A 49 -22.12 10.93 -6.07
C ALA A 49 -22.55 9.72 -5.20
N SER A 50 -23.01 8.64 -5.82
CA SER A 50 -23.42 7.39 -5.17
C SER A 50 -22.38 6.27 -5.25
N THR A 51 -21.26 6.50 -5.94
CA THR A 51 -20.18 5.51 -6.08
C THR A 51 -19.36 5.49 -4.80
N THR A 52 -19.02 4.30 -4.32
CA THR A 52 -18.06 4.14 -3.23
C THR A 52 -16.65 4.19 -3.80
N TYR A 53 -15.80 5.02 -3.21
CA TYR A 53 -14.39 5.12 -3.57
C TYR A 53 -13.53 4.63 -2.41
N LYS A 54 -12.37 4.05 -2.74
CA LYS A 54 -11.26 3.81 -1.83
C LYS A 54 -10.39 5.06 -1.78
N VAL A 55 -9.92 5.40 -0.58
CA VAL A 55 -8.95 6.46 -0.33
C VAL A 55 -7.79 5.87 0.44
N SER A 56 -6.57 6.13 0.00
CA SER A 56 -5.36 5.94 0.78
C SER A 56 -4.76 7.29 1.11
N LEU A 57 -4.49 7.52 2.40
CA LEU A 57 -3.77 8.67 2.91
C LEU A 57 -2.46 8.19 3.53
N SER A 58 -1.35 8.83 3.17
CA SER A 58 -0.07 8.60 3.85
C SER A 58 0.73 9.89 3.96
N ALA A 59 1.33 10.10 5.13
CA ALA A 59 2.35 11.13 5.32
C ALA A 59 3.71 10.46 5.21
N SER A 60 4.40 10.69 4.10
CA SER A 60 5.80 10.29 3.92
C SER A 60 6.69 11.50 4.19
N THR A 61 7.68 11.32 5.05
CA THR A 61 8.52 12.43 5.52
C THR A 61 9.90 11.90 5.85
N THR A 62 10.89 12.78 5.90
CA THR A 62 12.12 12.58 6.69
C THR A 62 11.89 12.84 8.19
N LEU A 63 10.66 13.16 8.60
CA LEU A 63 10.29 13.73 9.89
C LEU A 63 8.93 13.20 10.34
N ALA A 64 8.90 12.26 11.30
CA ALA A 64 7.69 11.60 11.81
C ALA A 64 6.51 12.56 12.10
N SER A 65 5.72 12.88 11.06
CA SER A 65 4.51 13.67 11.17
C SER A 65 3.32 12.73 11.16
N THR A 66 2.40 12.95 12.08
CA THR A 66 1.13 12.23 12.13
C THR A 66 0.00 13.16 11.77
N PHE A 67 -1.08 12.60 11.25
CA PHE A 67 -2.30 13.34 10.98
C PHE A 67 -3.50 12.65 11.64
N SER A 68 -4.58 13.40 11.77
CA SER A 68 -5.88 12.91 12.24
C SER A 68 -7.00 13.32 11.29
N LEU A 69 -7.96 12.42 11.05
CA LEU A 69 -9.24 12.75 10.42
C LEU A 69 -10.30 12.95 11.50
N LEU A 70 -10.79 14.17 11.67
CA LEU A 70 -11.76 14.49 12.73
C LEU A 70 -13.20 14.15 12.34
N THR A 71 -13.55 14.21 11.05
CA THR A 71 -14.86 13.85 10.51
C THR A 71 -14.79 12.49 9.83
N THR A 72 -15.50 11.52 10.37
CA THR A 72 -15.47 10.12 9.90
C THR A 72 -16.85 9.57 9.57
N THR A 73 -17.88 10.42 9.62
CA THR A 73 -19.26 10.07 9.29
C THR A 73 -19.35 9.51 7.87
N GLY A 74 -19.84 8.28 7.74
CA GLY A 74 -20.00 7.60 6.47
C GLY A 74 -18.68 7.20 5.78
N LEU A 75 -17.57 7.19 6.54
CA LEU A 75 -16.31 6.58 6.14
C LEU A 75 -16.13 5.23 6.84
N THR A 76 -15.53 4.25 6.16
CA THR A 76 -15.22 2.94 6.73
C THR A 76 -13.76 2.61 6.49
N ARG A 77 -12.96 2.42 7.55
CA ARG A 77 -11.55 2.03 7.43
C ARG A 77 -11.42 0.64 6.81
N ASP A 78 -10.39 0.45 6.01
CA ASP A 78 -9.98 -0.86 5.51
C ASP A 78 -9.46 -1.74 6.68
N THR A 79 -9.42 -3.05 6.42
CA THR A 79 -8.87 -4.05 7.35
C THR A 79 -7.51 -3.62 7.91
N GLY A 80 -7.33 -3.84 9.21
CA GLY A 80 -6.06 -3.56 9.89
C GLY A 80 -5.79 -2.10 10.23
N TYR A 81 -6.55 -1.14 9.68
CA TYR A 81 -6.47 0.25 10.12
C TYR A 81 -7.40 0.47 11.31
N THR A 82 -6.81 0.72 12.48
CA THR A 82 -7.53 0.72 13.76
C THR A 82 -7.83 2.12 14.32
N SER A 83 -7.18 3.16 13.79
CA SER A 83 -7.31 4.54 14.26
C SER A 83 -7.54 5.53 13.11
N TRP A 84 -8.18 6.65 13.42
CA TRP A 84 -8.23 7.85 12.58
C TRP A 84 -7.34 8.98 13.12
N THR A 85 -6.73 8.78 14.29
CA THR A 85 -6.07 9.81 15.08
C THR A 85 -4.60 9.48 15.23
N ASN A 86 -3.75 10.48 14.99
CA ASN A 86 -2.30 10.41 15.09
C ASN A 86 -1.70 9.22 14.32
N VAL A 87 -2.13 9.05 13.07
CA VAL A 87 -1.65 7.99 12.16
C VAL A 87 -0.67 8.56 11.15
N SER A 88 0.22 7.70 10.62
CA SER A 88 1.07 8.01 9.46
C SER A 88 0.41 7.57 8.15
N SER A 89 -0.54 6.64 8.20
CA SER A 89 -1.35 6.25 7.05
C SER A 89 -2.73 5.71 7.46
N VAL A 90 -3.71 5.87 6.58
CA VAL A 90 -5.03 5.24 6.71
C VAL A 90 -5.65 5.00 5.34
N ASN A 91 -6.16 3.78 5.15
CA ASN A 91 -7.03 3.48 4.01
C ASN A 91 -8.47 3.35 4.47
N PHE A 92 -9.39 3.85 3.65
CA PHE A 92 -10.82 3.79 3.94
C PHE A 92 -11.65 3.91 2.68
N THR A 93 -12.96 3.73 2.83
CA THR A 93 -13.95 3.88 1.78
C THR A 93 -15.05 4.86 2.17
N GLY A 94 -15.71 5.45 1.18
CA GLY A 94 -16.85 6.35 1.37
C GLY A 94 -17.42 6.86 0.06
N THR A 95 -18.53 7.62 0.14
CA THR A 95 -19.04 8.41 -1.00
C THR A 95 -18.24 9.71 -1.14
N PRO A 96 -18.24 10.37 -2.32
CA PRO A 96 -17.46 11.59 -2.54
C PRO A 96 -17.74 12.70 -1.52
N SER A 97 -19.01 12.89 -1.14
CA SER A 97 -19.37 13.91 -0.13
C SER A 97 -18.78 13.58 1.25
N ASN A 98 -18.82 12.32 1.67
CA ASN A 98 -18.26 11.93 2.97
C ASN A 98 -16.73 11.99 2.95
N ILE A 99 -16.11 11.57 1.85
CA ILE A 99 -14.66 11.67 1.64
C ILE A 99 -14.22 13.13 1.73
N GLN A 100 -14.85 14.04 0.99
CA GLN A 100 -14.50 15.45 1.03
C GLN A 100 -14.62 16.04 2.44
N ASN A 101 -15.69 15.72 3.16
CA ASN A 101 -15.87 16.16 4.55
C ASN A 101 -14.76 15.62 5.45
N GLY A 102 -14.35 14.36 5.27
CA GLY A 102 -13.22 13.77 5.98
C GLY A 102 -11.89 14.44 5.66
N LEU A 103 -11.58 14.65 4.37
CA LEU A 103 -10.35 15.32 3.94
C LEU A 103 -10.27 16.76 4.47
N ASN A 104 -11.39 17.49 4.46
CA ASN A 104 -11.47 18.87 4.99
C ASN A 104 -11.44 18.94 6.52
N SER A 105 -11.34 17.80 7.20
CA SER A 105 -11.18 17.70 8.64
C SER A 105 -9.80 17.21 9.07
N ILE A 106 -8.86 17.10 8.11
CA ILE A 106 -7.50 16.67 8.37
C ILE A 106 -6.77 17.73 9.19
N VAL A 107 -6.13 17.27 10.27
CA VAL A 107 -5.21 18.07 11.07
C VAL A 107 -3.89 17.34 11.26
N PHE A 108 -2.78 18.07 11.25
CA PHE A 108 -1.42 17.54 11.42
C PHE A 108 -0.87 17.87 12.80
N ASN A 109 -0.08 16.94 13.36
CA ASN A 109 0.88 17.27 14.40
C ASN A 109 2.24 17.47 13.75
N THR A 110 2.79 18.67 13.92
CA THR A 110 4.05 19.07 13.30
C THR A 110 5.22 18.90 14.26
N THR A 111 6.43 18.75 13.74
CA THR A 111 7.63 18.53 14.57
C THR A 111 8.33 19.86 14.87
N THR A 112 9.33 19.81 15.76
CA THR A 112 10.19 20.96 16.09
C THR A 112 11.20 21.31 14.97
N VAL A 113 11.27 20.50 13.91
CA VAL A 113 12.22 20.71 12.82
C VAL A 113 11.73 21.83 11.91
N VAL A 114 12.46 22.93 11.92
CA VAL A 114 12.25 24.06 11.02
C VAL A 114 12.67 23.68 9.60
N ASP A 115 11.91 24.14 8.61
CA ASP A 115 12.13 23.85 7.17
C ASP A 115 12.00 22.35 6.80
N GLY A 116 11.34 21.57 7.67
CA GLY A 116 10.98 20.18 7.38
C GLY A 116 9.93 20.05 6.27
N GLU A 117 9.97 18.95 5.51
CA GLU A 117 8.96 18.66 4.47
C GLU A 117 7.96 17.60 4.96
N ILE A 118 6.67 17.84 4.73
CA ILE A 118 5.62 16.83 4.91
C ILE A 118 5.04 16.51 3.53
N ILE A 119 5.35 15.33 3.01
CA ILE A 119 4.73 14.84 1.77
C ILE A 119 3.48 14.06 2.15
N PHE A 120 2.32 14.56 1.76
CA PHE A 120 1.06 13.88 2.02
C PHE A 120 0.48 13.35 0.71
N ASN A 121 0.47 12.03 0.60
CA ASN A 121 -0.06 11.34 -0.56
C ASN A 121 -1.53 11.03 -0.33
N ILE A 122 -2.35 11.35 -1.33
CA ILE A 122 -3.76 11.01 -1.37
C ILE A 122 -4.02 10.27 -2.67
N VAL A 123 -4.45 9.02 -2.56
CA VAL A 123 -4.86 8.22 -3.71
C VAL A 123 -6.34 7.93 -3.57
N VAL A 124 -7.11 8.24 -4.61
CA VAL A 124 -8.55 7.95 -4.67
C VAL A 124 -8.81 7.08 -5.90
N THR A 125 -9.46 5.94 -5.69
CA THR A 125 -9.85 5.02 -6.78
C THR A 125 -11.25 4.50 -6.53
N GLU A 126 -11.94 4.03 -7.57
CA GLU A 126 -13.21 3.32 -7.35
C GLU A 126 -12.98 2.10 -6.44
N GLN A 127 -13.91 1.86 -5.51
CA GLN A 127 -13.79 0.74 -4.59
C GLN A 127 -14.07 -0.57 -5.33
N VAL A 128 -13.07 -1.44 -5.39
CA VAL A 128 -13.20 -2.82 -5.86
C VAL A 128 -13.10 -3.77 -4.67
N ALA A 129 -14.03 -4.71 -4.56
CA ALA A 129 -14.03 -5.69 -3.46
C ALA A 129 -12.72 -6.48 -3.40
N ASN A 130 -12.25 -6.75 -2.17
CA ASN A 130 -11.01 -7.48 -1.88
C ASN A 130 -9.75 -6.88 -2.49
N THR A 131 -9.73 -5.56 -2.74
CA THR A 131 -8.52 -4.82 -3.11
C THR A 131 -8.00 -3.98 -1.96
N PHE A 132 -6.67 -3.92 -1.83
CA PHE A 132 -5.96 -3.27 -0.73
C PHE A 132 -4.78 -2.49 -1.31
N TYR A 133 -4.71 -1.18 -1.04
CA TYR A 133 -3.62 -0.33 -1.56
C TYR A 133 -2.52 -0.23 -0.50
N ASN A 134 -1.27 -0.53 -0.86
CA ASN A 134 -0.14 -0.32 0.03
C ASN A 134 0.48 1.06 -0.22
N PRO A 135 0.33 2.03 0.70
CA PRO A 135 0.92 3.35 0.51
C PRO A 135 2.45 3.37 0.53
N ASP A 136 3.09 2.33 1.05
CA ASP A 136 4.55 2.29 1.22
C ASP A 136 5.26 1.90 -0.09
N ASN A 137 4.61 1.11 -0.95
CA ASN A 137 5.17 0.71 -2.25
C ASN A 137 4.29 1.08 -3.47
N GLY A 138 3.10 1.63 -3.24
CA GLY A 138 2.21 2.10 -4.31
C GLY A 138 1.44 0.99 -5.04
N HIS A 139 1.60 -0.27 -4.65
CA HIS A 139 0.90 -1.39 -5.29
C HIS A 139 -0.52 -1.57 -4.75
N ILE A 140 -1.38 -2.14 -5.60
CA ILE A 140 -2.70 -2.65 -5.25
C ILE A 140 -2.65 -4.18 -5.20
N TYR A 141 -3.17 -4.76 -4.12
CA TYR A 141 -3.23 -6.21 -3.92
C TYR A 141 -4.68 -6.64 -4.00
N LYS A 142 -4.95 -7.74 -4.69
CA LYS A 142 -6.28 -8.34 -4.75
C LYS A 142 -6.25 -9.73 -4.13
N PHE A 143 -7.00 -9.93 -3.05
CA PHE A 143 -7.17 -11.26 -2.50
C PHE A 143 -8.24 -12.03 -3.29
N VAL A 144 -7.85 -13.20 -3.79
CA VAL A 144 -8.74 -14.14 -4.47
C VAL A 144 -8.88 -15.38 -3.59
N ALA A 145 -10.06 -15.56 -3.00
CA ALA A 145 -10.33 -16.68 -2.12
C ALA A 145 -10.64 -17.97 -2.90
N GLY A 146 -10.29 -19.12 -2.31
CA GLY A 146 -10.58 -20.44 -2.84
C GLY A 146 -9.33 -21.24 -3.18
N ALA A 147 -9.44 -22.56 -3.13
CA ALA A 147 -8.35 -23.44 -3.54
C ALA A 147 -8.20 -23.41 -5.06
N ILE A 148 -6.99 -23.15 -5.54
CA ILE A 148 -6.66 -23.05 -6.95
C ILE A 148 -5.26 -23.63 -7.17
N ARG A 149 -5.03 -24.28 -8.31
CA ARG A 149 -3.69 -24.75 -8.69
C ARG A 149 -2.84 -23.56 -9.14
N ILE A 150 -1.55 -23.61 -8.85
CA ILE A 150 -0.63 -22.50 -9.13
C ILE A 150 -0.65 -22.04 -10.60
N ALA A 151 -0.70 -22.97 -11.56
CA ALA A 151 -0.76 -22.63 -12.99
C ALA A 151 -2.02 -21.82 -13.34
N ASP A 152 -3.19 -22.22 -12.80
CA ASP A 152 -4.45 -21.52 -13.01
C ASP A 152 -4.46 -20.17 -12.26
N ALA A 153 -3.87 -20.11 -11.07
CA ALA A 153 -3.75 -18.88 -10.28
C ALA A 153 -2.88 -17.84 -11.00
N ARG A 154 -1.72 -18.25 -11.50
CA ARG A 154 -0.80 -17.41 -12.29
C ARG A 154 -1.48 -16.91 -13.56
N ALA A 155 -2.13 -17.81 -14.32
CA ALA A 155 -2.85 -17.43 -15.54
C ALA A 155 -3.98 -16.43 -15.26
N ALA A 156 -4.75 -16.64 -14.18
CA ALA A 156 -5.81 -15.71 -13.77
C ALA A 156 -5.27 -14.35 -13.32
N ALA A 157 -4.12 -14.31 -12.64
CA ALA A 157 -3.47 -13.08 -12.24
C ALA A 157 -3.00 -12.28 -13.47
N LEU A 158 -2.32 -12.92 -14.41
CA LEU A 158 -1.83 -12.31 -15.66
C LEU A 158 -2.96 -11.83 -16.59
N ALA A 159 -4.14 -12.47 -16.53
CA ALA A 159 -5.32 -12.04 -17.28
C ALA A 159 -6.08 -10.88 -16.60
N SER A 160 -5.72 -10.52 -15.37
CA SER A 160 -6.40 -9.47 -14.62
C SER A 160 -5.77 -8.09 -14.88
N THR A 161 -6.57 -7.04 -14.73
CA THR A 161 -6.11 -5.66 -14.85
C THR A 161 -6.73 -4.79 -13.76
N TYR A 162 -5.98 -3.81 -13.28
CA TYR A 162 -6.50 -2.75 -12.40
C TYR A 162 -6.05 -1.39 -12.94
N ASN A 163 -7.01 -0.52 -13.28
CA ASN A 163 -6.74 0.80 -13.88
C ASN A 163 -5.78 0.77 -15.10
N GLY A 164 -5.83 -0.31 -15.89
CA GLY A 164 -4.97 -0.50 -17.07
C GLY A 164 -3.66 -1.24 -16.80
N GLU A 165 -3.28 -1.42 -15.54
CA GLU A 165 -2.08 -2.17 -15.17
C GLU A 165 -2.36 -3.68 -15.09
N PRO A 166 -1.50 -4.53 -15.67
CA PRO A 166 -1.66 -5.99 -15.61
C PRO A 166 -1.35 -6.53 -14.21
N GLY A 167 -2.07 -7.58 -13.81
CA GLY A 167 -1.82 -8.29 -12.57
C GLY A 167 -0.76 -9.40 -12.69
N TYR A 168 -0.25 -9.85 -11.54
CA TYR A 168 0.65 -10.99 -11.38
C TYR A 168 0.47 -11.57 -9.95
N LEU A 169 0.99 -12.78 -9.69
CA LEU A 169 1.04 -13.30 -8.32
C LEU A 169 2.01 -12.46 -7.49
N VAL A 170 1.69 -12.22 -6.22
CA VAL A 170 2.43 -11.24 -5.41
C VAL A 170 3.92 -11.59 -5.28
N ASN A 171 4.78 -10.62 -5.58
CA ASN A 171 6.19 -10.64 -5.21
C ASN A 171 6.32 -9.93 -3.87
N ILE A 172 6.98 -10.55 -2.89
CA ILE A 172 7.16 -9.97 -1.55
C ILE A 172 8.64 -9.67 -1.39
N THR A 173 8.98 -8.39 -1.43
CA THR A 173 10.35 -7.88 -1.60
C THR A 173 10.87 -7.17 -0.38
N SER A 174 10.05 -7.00 0.66
CA SER A 174 10.42 -6.35 1.92
C SER A 174 9.60 -6.85 3.11
N ASP A 175 10.10 -6.62 4.32
CA ASP A 175 9.34 -6.94 5.54
C ASP A 175 8.11 -6.04 5.69
N ASP A 176 8.17 -4.78 5.26
CA ASP A 176 7.03 -3.86 5.29
C ASP A 176 5.90 -4.35 4.37
N GLU A 177 6.23 -4.85 3.18
CA GLU A 177 5.26 -5.47 2.26
C GLU A 177 4.66 -6.75 2.84
N GLN A 178 5.47 -7.62 3.43
CA GLN A 178 5.00 -8.82 4.12
C GLN A 178 4.04 -8.47 5.29
N ASN A 179 4.41 -7.46 6.09
CA ASN A 179 3.59 -6.96 7.20
C ASN A 179 2.29 -6.33 6.70
N PHE A 180 2.32 -5.63 5.56
CA PHE A 180 1.12 -5.11 4.92
C PHE A 180 0.18 -6.26 4.53
N ILE A 181 0.70 -7.29 3.85
CA ILE A 181 -0.10 -8.45 3.43
C ILE A 181 -0.79 -9.09 4.64
N TRP A 182 -0.07 -9.37 5.72
CA TRP A 182 -0.65 -10.00 6.91
C TRP A 182 -1.65 -9.13 7.65
N ASN A 183 -1.34 -7.85 7.83
CA ASN A 183 -2.09 -7.01 8.77
C ASN A 183 -3.15 -6.15 8.10
N LYS A 184 -2.98 -5.81 6.82
CA LYS A 184 -3.80 -4.83 6.09
C LYS A 184 -4.61 -5.43 4.95
N THR A 185 -4.50 -6.74 4.75
CA THR A 185 -5.36 -7.50 3.83
C THR A 185 -6.14 -8.56 4.60
N THR A 186 -7.01 -9.28 3.89
CA THR A 186 -7.70 -10.46 4.41
C THR A 186 -7.08 -11.77 3.91
N ALA A 187 -5.94 -11.70 3.22
CA ALA A 187 -5.29 -12.86 2.64
C ALA A 187 -4.65 -13.73 3.72
N GLN A 188 -4.78 -15.05 3.54
CA GLN A 188 -4.17 -16.05 4.41
C GLN A 188 -3.75 -17.24 3.53
N ASN A 189 -2.54 -17.74 3.73
CA ASN A 189 -1.99 -18.89 3.01
C ASN A 189 -2.21 -18.80 1.49
N ILE A 190 -1.56 -17.82 0.86
CA ILE A 190 -1.74 -17.52 -0.57
C ILE A 190 -0.52 -17.97 -1.37
N TRP A 191 -0.75 -18.31 -2.64
CA TRP A 191 0.32 -18.41 -3.63
C TRP A 191 1.04 -17.08 -3.79
N THR A 192 2.37 -17.14 -3.91
CA THR A 192 3.21 -16.00 -4.30
C THR A 192 3.76 -16.20 -5.72
N GLY A 193 4.46 -15.20 -6.23
CA GLY A 193 5.18 -15.29 -7.50
C GLY A 193 6.48 -16.08 -7.44
N LEU A 194 6.90 -16.60 -6.28
CA LEU A 194 8.21 -17.24 -6.12
C LEU A 194 8.17 -18.74 -6.45
N SER A 195 9.12 -19.18 -7.28
CA SER A 195 9.21 -20.57 -7.74
C SER A 195 10.64 -20.94 -8.12
N ASP A 196 11.00 -22.20 -7.93
CA ASP A 196 12.23 -22.82 -8.46
C ASP A 196 11.93 -23.90 -9.51
N LYS A 197 10.70 -23.92 -10.06
CA LYS A 197 10.25 -24.89 -11.07
C LYS A 197 11.10 -24.93 -12.35
N ASP A 198 11.75 -23.81 -12.70
CA ASP A 198 12.58 -23.73 -13.89
C ASP A 198 13.99 -24.30 -13.66
N VAL A 199 14.53 -24.12 -12.44
CA VAL A 199 15.84 -24.64 -12.01
C VAL A 199 15.75 -25.03 -10.54
N GLU A 200 15.73 -26.34 -10.27
CA GLU A 200 15.64 -26.91 -8.92
C GLU A 200 16.62 -26.25 -7.94
N GLY A 201 16.09 -25.70 -6.85
CA GLY A 201 16.86 -24.99 -5.83
C GLY A 201 17.25 -23.55 -6.19
N GLU A 202 16.85 -22.98 -7.33
CA GLU A 202 17.00 -21.55 -7.64
C GLU A 202 15.63 -20.86 -7.65
N TRP A 203 15.28 -20.23 -6.53
CA TRP A 203 13.98 -19.57 -6.36
C TRP A 203 13.99 -18.17 -6.98
N ALA A 204 13.17 -17.99 -8.01
CA ALA A 204 13.03 -16.75 -8.76
C ALA A 204 11.58 -16.26 -8.88
N TRP A 205 11.41 -14.95 -9.06
CA TRP A 205 10.10 -14.37 -9.33
C TRP A 205 9.64 -14.72 -10.75
N MET A 206 8.44 -15.31 -10.87
CA MET A 206 7.90 -15.76 -12.15
C MET A 206 7.47 -14.61 -13.07
N ASP A 207 6.97 -13.51 -12.50
CA ASP A 207 6.35 -12.37 -13.20
C ASP A 207 6.56 -11.07 -12.39
N GLY A 208 6.00 -9.96 -12.86
CA GLY A 208 6.07 -8.67 -12.19
C GLY A 208 7.36 -7.89 -12.50
N PRO A 209 7.59 -6.74 -11.83
CA PRO A 209 8.77 -5.91 -12.02
C PRO A 209 10.10 -6.64 -11.76
N GLU A 210 10.08 -7.63 -10.87
CA GLU A 210 11.25 -8.41 -10.44
C GLU A 210 11.42 -9.75 -11.20
N ALA A 211 10.66 -9.96 -12.29
CA ALA A 211 10.65 -11.23 -13.01
C ALA A 211 12.07 -11.71 -13.39
N GLY A 212 12.37 -12.97 -13.03
CA GLY A 212 13.66 -13.61 -13.26
C GLY A 212 14.75 -13.30 -12.23
N GLU A 213 14.49 -12.45 -11.23
CA GLU A 213 15.42 -12.26 -10.13
C GLU A 213 15.42 -13.50 -9.22
N ILE A 214 16.59 -14.14 -9.10
CA ILE A 214 16.83 -15.24 -8.15
C ILE A 214 17.08 -14.64 -6.77
N ILE A 215 16.18 -14.91 -5.81
CA ILE A 215 16.27 -14.35 -4.45
C ILE A 215 16.73 -15.35 -3.39
N TYR A 216 16.70 -16.65 -3.68
CA TYR A 216 17.13 -17.69 -2.76
C TYR A 216 17.68 -18.90 -3.53
N VAL A 217 18.79 -19.47 -3.03
CA VAL A 217 19.44 -20.65 -3.62
C VAL A 217 19.57 -21.76 -2.57
N GLY A 218 19.17 -22.97 -2.93
CA GLY A 218 19.17 -24.18 -2.12
C GLY A 218 17.86 -24.42 -1.37
N ALA A 219 17.92 -25.34 -0.41
CA ALA A 219 16.81 -25.73 0.46
C ALA A 219 17.25 -25.67 1.94
N THR A 220 16.28 -25.66 2.86
CA THR A 220 16.56 -25.79 4.29
C THR A 220 17.39 -27.07 4.56
N PRO A 221 18.38 -27.03 5.48
CA PRO A 221 18.78 -25.89 6.31
C PRO A 221 19.93 -25.06 5.73
N THR A 222 20.38 -25.35 4.51
CA THR A 222 21.62 -24.81 3.94
C THR A 222 21.43 -23.71 2.92
N GLY A 223 20.20 -23.50 2.43
CA GLY A 223 19.92 -22.49 1.42
C GLY A 223 20.11 -21.08 1.95
N THR A 224 20.41 -20.16 1.03
CA THR A 224 20.79 -18.79 1.35
C THR A 224 20.10 -17.80 0.42
N ALA A 225 19.74 -16.64 0.97
CA ALA A 225 19.26 -15.53 0.16
C ALA A 225 20.35 -15.03 -0.80
N SER A 226 19.94 -14.62 -1.99
CA SER A 226 20.81 -13.97 -2.96
C SER A 226 21.07 -12.53 -2.52
N GLY A 227 22.30 -12.21 -2.15
CA GLY A 227 22.69 -10.85 -1.77
C GLY A 227 21.86 -10.31 -0.58
N SER A 228 21.12 -9.23 -0.81
CA SER A 228 20.25 -8.58 0.19
C SER A 228 18.76 -8.78 -0.08
N SER A 229 18.39 -9.74 -0.93
CA SER A 229 16.98 -10.00 -1.26
C SER A 229 16.21 -10.42 -0.02
N TYR A 230 14.97 -9.94 0.09
CA TYR A 230 14.07 -10.34 1.16
C TYR A 230 13.52 -11.74 0.89
N ILE A 231 13.55 -12.59 1.91
CA ILE A 231 12.89 -13.90 1.88
C ILE A 231 12.41 -14.26 3.27
N LYS A 232 11.21 -14.84 3.35
CA LYS A 232 10.61 -15.30 4.60
C LYS A 232 9.93 -16.63 4.42
N TRP A 233 10.70 -17.68 4.66
CA TRP A 233 10.21 -19.05 4.71
C TRP A 233 9.51 -19.35 6.04
N CYS A 234 8.56 -20.28 6.01
CA CYS A 234 8.11 -20.94 7.23
C CYS A 234 9.26 -21.74 7.86
N SER A 235 9.10 -22.08 9.15
CA SER A 235 10.04 -22.97 9.81
C SER A 235 10.14 -24.30 9.05
N ASN A 236 11.38 -24.69 8.71
CA ASN A 236 11.73 -25.85 7.91
C ASN A 236 11.39 -25.76 6.41
N GLU A 237 11.15 -24.57 5.86
CA GLU A 237 10.99 -24.37 4.41
C GLU A 237 12.16 -23.62 3.78
N PRO A 238 12.42 -23.80 2.47
CA PRO A 238 11.83 -24.82 1.60
C PRO A 238 12.51 -26.17 1.84
N ASN A 239 11.76 -27.27 1.94
CA ASN A 239 12.34 -28.61 2.17
C ASN A 239 12.18 -29.62 1.03
N ASP A 240 11.59 -29.18 -0.10
CA ASP A 240 11.42 -29.99 -1.30
C ASP A 240 10.70 -31.32 -1.04
N PHE A 241 9.54 -31.27 -0.36
CA PHE A 241 8.90 -32.48 0.15
C PHE A 241 8.43 -33.44 -0.96
N ASN A 242 8.70 -34.73 -0.77
CA ASN A 242 8.20 -35.86 -1.57
C ASN A 242 8.63 -35.84 -3.05
N ILE A 243 7.75 -35.41 -3.96
CA ILE A 243 8.02 -35.39 -5.41
C ILE A 243 8.51 -34.03 -5.89
N GLY A 244 8.69 -33.09 -4.96
CA GLY A 244 9.13 -31.74 -5.19
C GLY A 244 8.07 -30.70 -4.82
N GLU A 245 8.53 -29.54 -4.34
CA GLU A 245 7.67 -28.40 -3.96
C GLU A 245 8.12 -27.09 -4.64
N ASP A 246 7.78 -26.95 -5.92
CA ASP A 246 8.40 -25.91 -6.73
C ASP A 246 7.82 -24.48 -6.57
N TYR A 247 6.89 -24.24 -5.63
CA TYR A 247 6.13 -22.99 -5.54
C TYR A 247 5.88 -22.56 -4.10
N MET A 248 6.14 -21.30 -3.82
CA MET A 248 5.99 -20.72 -2.50
C MET A 248 4.53 -20.34 -2.20
N VAL A 249 4.12 -20.63 -0.97
CA VAL A 249 3.02 -19.93 -0.31
C VAL A 249 3.56 -18.97 0.75
N THR A 250 2.80 -17.94 1.10
CA THR A 250 3.18 -17.00 2.17
C THR A 250 3.43 -17.73 3.49
N ALA A 251 4.47 -17.33 4.21
CA ALA A 251 4.69 -17.82 5.56
C ALA A 251 3.49 -17.49 6.48
N TRP A 252 3.10 -18.46 7.31
CA TRP A 252 2.04 -18.34 8.32
C TRP A 252 2.58 -18.00 9.71
#